data_AF-A0A9P6IPL6-F1
#
_entry.id   AF-A0A9P6IPL6-F1
#
_cell.length_a   1.000
_cell.length_b   1.000
_cell.length_c   1.000
_cell.angle_alpha   90.00
_cell.angle_beta   90.00
_cell.angle_gamma   90.00
#
_symmetry.space_group_name_H-M   'P 1'
#
loop_
_entity.id
_entity.type
_entity.pdbx_description
1 polymer ?
#
loop_
_entity_poly.entity_id
_entity_poly.type
_entity_poly.pdbx_seq_one_letter_code
_entity_poly.pdbx_strand_id
1 'polypeptide(L)'
;QTIKMQLKTLMLAAGAIASIALSAVVKTPVSTDITVVEKSDWIMWLPKALPAAGYLILKNSSDQPLDVTRVISLDYQKITIYKVIVGEGSSRMIK
;
A
#
# COMPACT_ATOMS: atom_id res chain seq x y z
N GLN A 1 9.43 -54.96 48.79
CA GLN A 1 10.47 -54.03 49.30
C GLN A 1 11.73 -54.32 48.47
N THR A 2 12.37 -53.42 47.74
CA THR A 2 12.93 -52.10 48.09
C THR A 2 13.25 -51.35 46.78
N ILE A 3 12.52 -50.30 46.42
CA ILE A 3 12.91 -48.87 46.37
C ILE A 3 14.31 -48.54 45.77
N LYS A 4 14.26 -48.10 44.50
CA LYS A 4 14.86 -46.91 43.82
C LYS A 4 16.14 -46.27 44.39
N MET A 5 17.08 -45.93 43.49
CA MET A 5 17.42 -44.53 43.13
C MET A 5 18.49 -44.47 42.02
N GLN A 6 18.09 -44.11 40.79
CA GLN A 6 19.00 -43.53 39.80
C GLN A 6 18.86 -42.01 39.95
N LEU A 7 19.90 -41.35 40.46
CA LEU A 7 19.90 -39.90 40.62
C LEU A 7 21.31 -39.34 40.45
N LYS A 8 21.51 -38.61 39.35
CA LYS A 8 22.25 -37.34 39.35
C LYS A 8 21.87 -36.51 38.11
N THR A 9 20.98 -35.57 38.40
CA THR A 9 20.64 -34.32 37.72
C THR A 9 21.84 -33.59 37.11
N LEU A 10 21.70 -33.02 35.89
CA LEU A 10 22.03 -31.60 35.65
C LEU A 10 21.50 -31.04 34.30
N MET A 11 20.52 -30.13 34.45
CA MET A 11 20.35 -28.82 33.80
C MET A 11 20.15 -28.65 32.27
N LEU A 12 18.96 -28.11 32.00
CA LEU A 12 18.53 -27.15 30.97
C LEU A 12 19.62 -26.37 30.22
N ALA A 13 19.45 -26.29 28.90
CA ALA A 13 19.58 -25.04 28.15
C ALA A 13 18.47 -24.98 27.09
N ALA A 14 17.49 -24.10 27.30
CA ALA A 14 16.41 -23.80 26.38
C ALA A 14 16.96 -23.01 25.19
N GLY A 15 17.15 -23.67 24.04
CA GLY A 15 17.42 -23.01 22.78
C GLY A 15 16.10 -22.55 22.15
N ALA A 16 15.72 -21.29 22.37
CA ALA A 16 14.63 -20.65 21.66
C ALA A 16 15.05 -20.46 20.19
N ILE A 17 14.59 -21.35 19.30
CA ILE A 17 14.72 -21.17 17.86
C ILE A 17 13.77 -20.04 17.48
N ALA A 18 14.35 -18.88 17.15
CA ALA A 18 13.61 -17.73 16.67
C ALA A 18 12.94 -18.06 15.33
N SER A 19 11.62 -18.22 15.34
CA SER A 19 10.81 -18.39 14.15
C SER A 19 10.91 -17.15 13.26
N ILE A 20 11.63 -17.26 12.15
CA ILE A 20 11.65 -16.24 11.10
C ILE A 20 10.27 -16.30 10.43
N ALA A 21 9.41 -15.33 10.75
CA ALA A 21 8.11 -15.18 10.08
C ALA A 21 8.35 -14.82 8.61
N LEU A 22 8.04 -15.76 7.71
CA LEU A 22 8.06 -15.52 6.27
C LEU A 22 6.87 -14.61 5.92
N SER A 23 7.12 -13.31 5.77
CA SER A 23 6.10 -12.36 5.30
C SER A 23 5.70 -12.73 3.88
N ALA A 24 4.55 -13.38 3.71
CA ALA A 24 3.97 -13.64 2.40
C ALA A 24 3.69 -12.31 1.69
N VAL A 25 4.31 -12.10 0.53
CA VAL A 25 3.98 -10.97 -0.35
C VAL A 25 2.59 -11.22 -0.90
N VAL A 26 1.60 -10.52 -0.35
CA VAL A 26 0.22 -10.53 -0.88
C VAL A 26 0.26 -9.86 -2.26
N LYS A 27 0.14 -10.67 -3.31
CA LYS A 27 0.04 -10.17 -4.69
C LYS A 27 -1.37 -9.64 -4.87
N THR A 28 -1.57 -8.34 -4.70
CA THR A 28 -2.84 -7.68 -4.96
C THR A 28 -3.26 -7.96 -6.41
N PRO A 29 -4.45 -8.54 -6.66
CA PRO A 29 -4.92 -8.77 -8.02
C PRO A 29 -5.01 -7.43 -8.75
N VAL A 30 -4.38 -7.35 -9.92
CA VAL A 30 -4.50 -6.20 -10.82
C VAL A 30 -5.80 -6.39 -11.59
N SER A 31 -6.82 -5.60 -11.28
CA SER A 31 -8.08 -5.58 -12.04
C SER A 31 -7.85 -4.88 -13.38
N THR A 32 -8.49 -5.40 -14.43
CA THR A 32 -8.54 -4.78 -15.77
C THR A 32 -9.64 -3.73 -15.89
N ASP A 33 -10.44 -3.53 -14.84
CA ASP A 33 -11.62 -2.67 -14.87
C ASP A 33 -11.28 -1.19 -14.68
N ILE A 34 -10.05 -0.90 -14.25
CA ILE A 34 -9.54 0.47 -14.16
C ILE A 34 -8.57 0.72 -15.31
N THR A 35 -8.90 1.68 -16.17
CA THR A 35 -8.04 2.10 -17.28
C THR A 35 -7.74 3.58 -17.20
N VAL A 36 -6.53 3.99 -17.59
CA VAL A 36 -6.18 5.40 -17.77
C VAL A 36 -6.80 5.89 -19.09
N VAL A 37 -7.47 7.04 -19.07
CA VAL A 37 -7.97 7.67 -20.29
C VAL A 37 -6.78 8.17 -21.12
N GLU A 38 -6.78 7.84 -22.41
CA GLU A 38 -5.71 8.21 -23.34
C GLU A 38 -5.39 9.72 -23.27
N LYS A 39 -4.10 10.07 -23.14
CA LYS A 39 -3.60 11.47 -23.09
C LYS A 39 -4.15 12.31 -21.93
N SER A 40 -4.68 11.67 -20.89
CA SER A 40 -5.15 12.40 -19.69
C SER A 40 -4.05 12.64 -18.65
N ASP A 41 -2.93 11.91 -18.75
CA ASP A 41 -1.84 11.98 -17.81
C ASP A 41 -0.90 13.16 -18.11
N TRP A 42 -0.71 14.02 -17.12
CA TRP A 42 0.26 15.11 -17.19
C TRP A 42 0.69 15.57 -15.80
N ILE A 43 1.85 16.22 -15.73
CA ILE A 43 2.40 16.77 -14.50
C ILE A 43 2.63 18.26 -14.70
N MET A 44 2.05 19.07 -13.81
CA MET A 44 2.39 20.48 -13.68
C MET A 44 3.71 20.58 -12.92
N TRP A 45 4.80 20.49 -13.66
CA TRP A 45 6.14 20.56 -13.10
C TRP A 45 6.54 22.01 -12.78
N LEU A 46 7.20 22.20 -11.64
CA LEU A 46 7.73 23.49 -11.19
C LEU A 46 9.24 23.37 -10.90
N PRO A 47 10.04 24.41 -11.22
CA PRO A 47 11.47 24.40 -10.94
C PRO A 47 11.74 24.45 -9.42
N LYS A 48 12.98 24.13 -9.03
CA LYS A 48 13.50 24.23 -7.65
C LYS A 48 12.81 23.31 -6.62
N ALA A 49 12.42 22.10 -7.03
CA ALA A 49 11.87 21.07 -6.14
C ALA A 49 10.60 21.51 -5.38
N LEU A 50 9.81 22.41 -5.97
CA LEU A 50 8.50 22.77 -5.45
C LEU A 50 7.51 21.60 -5.59
N PRO A 51 6.46 21.54 -4.76
CA PRO A 51 5.39 20.56 -4.92
C PRO A 51 4.81 20.64 -6.33
N ALA A 52 4.86 19.53 -7.07
CA ALA A 52 4.20 19.41 -8.35
C ALA A 52 2.81 18.79 -8.17
N ALA A 53 1.93 19.05 -9.13
CA ALA A 53 0.63 18.40 -9.21
C ALA A 53 0.61 17.47 -10.42
N GLY A 54 0.29 16.20 -10.20
CA GLY A 54 0.02 15.23 -11.25
C GLY A 54 -1.48 15.08 -11.44
N TYR A 55 -1.92 15.01 -12.69
CA TYR A 55 -3.31 14.80 -13.06
C TYR A 55 -3.40 13.60 -13.99
N LEU A 56 -4.44 12.80 -13.80
CA LEU A 56 -4.80 11.68 -14.68
C LEU A 56 -6.30 11.41 -14.52
N ILE A 57 -6.92 10.83 -15.54
CA ILE A 57 -8.32 10.40 -15.47
C ILE A 57 -8.35 8.88 -15.49
N LEU A 58 -8.94 8.29 -14.44
CA LEU A 58 -9.23 6.86 -14.37
C LEU A 58 -10.68 6.60 -14.79
N LYS A 59 -10.87 5.70 -15.74
CA LYS A 59 -12.17 5.12 -16.07
C LYS A 59 -12.34 3.83 -15.29
N ASN A 60 -13.43 3.73 -14.53
CA ASN A 60 -13.88 2.50 -13.87
C ASN A 60 -14.97 1.85 -14.72
N SER A 61 -14.72 0.64 -15.24
CA SER A 61 -15.68 -0.18 -15.98
C SER A 61 -16.30 -1.30 -15.14
N SER A 62 -16.00 -1.37 -13.85
CA SER A 62 -16.64 -2.32 -12.94
C SER A 62 -18.02 -1.84 -12.50
N ASP A 63 -18.83 -2.77 -11.99
CA ASP A 63 -20.15 -2.49 -11.42
C ASP A 63 -20.08 -1.95 -9.98
N GLN A 64 -18.87 -1.71 -9.45
CA GLN A 64 -18.65 -1.31 -8.07
C GLN A 64 -17.92 0.05 -8.00
N PRO A 65 -18.25 0.90 -7.03
CA PRO A 65 -17.45 2.09 -6.75
C PRO A 65 -16.05 1.66 -6.27
N LEU A 66 -15.02 2.36 -6.75
CA LEU A 66 -13.62 2.11 -6.40
C LEU A 66 -12.96 3.41 -5.92
N ASP A 67 -12.16 3.28 -4.85
CA ASP A 67 -11.44 4.38 -4.24
C ASP A 67 -9.95 4.33 -4.55
N VAL A 68 -9.38 5.47 -4.95
CA VAL A 68 -7.92 5.62 -5.09
C VAL A 68 -7.35 5.96 -3.72
N THR A 69 -6.73 4.98 -3.08
CA THR A 69 -6.24 5.13 -1.69
C THR A 69 -4.75 5.43 -1.59
N ARG A 70 -3.99 5.19 -2.66
CA ARG A 70 -2.54 5.35 -2.68
C ARG A 70 -2.02 5.69 -4.08
N VAL A 71 -1.03 6.58 -4.12
CA VAL A 71 -0.20 6.86 -5.29
C VAL A 71 1.26 6.69 -4.86
N ILE A 72 2.08 6.11 -5.72
CA ILE A 72 3.52 5.89 -5.48
C ILE A 72 4.27 6.61 -6.59
N SER A 73 5.34 7.32 -6.24
CA SER A 73 6.27 7.95 -7.17
C SER A 73 7.70 7.69 -6.69
N LEU A 74 8.63 7.53 -7.64
CA LEU A 74 10.06 7.48 -7.34
C LEU A 74 10.62 8.88 -7.05
N ASP A 75 10.04 9.91 -7.65
CA ASP A 75 10.51 11.29 -7.57
C ASP A 75 9.87 12.08 -6.41
N TYR A 76 8.65 11.72 -6.03
CA TYR A 76 7.89 12.39 -4.96
C TYR A 76 7.57 11.45 -3.79
N GLN A 77 8.24 11.66 -2.67
CA GLN A 77 8.11 10.82 -1.47
C GLN A 77 6.87 11.14 -0.62
N LYS A 78 6.31 12.35 -0.76
CA LYS A 78 5.11 12.78 -0.02
C LYS A 78 4.04 13.18 -1.02
N ILE A 79 3.01 12.35 -1.14
CA ILE A 79 1.90 12.55 -2.08
C ILE A 79 0.61 12.68 -1.28
N THR A 80 -0.20 13.68 -1.62
CA THR A 80 -1.57 13.81 -1.14
C THR A 80 -2.50 13.71 -2.34
N ILE A 81 -3.52 12.87 -2.23
CA ILE A 81 -4.53 12.68 -3.28
C ILE A 81 -5.59 13.76 -3.10
N TYR A 82 -6.00 14.38 -4.19
CA TYR A 82 -7.12 15.30 -4.24
C TYR A 82 -8.09 14.84 -5.33
N LYS A 83 -9.39 14.88 -5.05
CA LYS A 83 -10.46 14.61 -6.00
C LYS A 83 -11.16 15.91 -6.37
N VAL A 84 -11.28 16.16 -7.67
CA VAL A 84 -12.11 17.25 -8.18
C VAL A 84 -13.53 16.73 -8.37
N ILE A 85 -14.50 17.34 -7.69
CA ILE A 85 -15.93 17.10 -7.88
C ILE A 85 -16.48 18.25 -8.71
N VAL A 86 -16.92 17.93 -9.93
CA VAL A 86 -17.62 18.86 -10.81
C VAL A 86 -19.13 18.65 -10.63
N GLY A 87 -19.85 19.72 -10.30
CA GLY A 87 -21.32 19.77 -10.25
C GLY A 87 -21.88 20.78 -11.23
N GLU A 88 -23.19 21.04 -11.16
CA GLU A 88 -23.84 22.05 -12.01
C GLU A 88 -23.31 23.46 -11.67
N GLY A 89 -22.38 23.95 -12.50
CA GLY A 89 -21.83 25.31 -12.42
C GLY A 89 -20.73 25.53 -11.38
N SER A 90 -20.30 24.51 -10.64
CA SER A 90 -19.20 24.63 -9.68
C SER A 90 -18.27 23.43 -9.69
N SER A 91 -16.99 23.69 -9.45
CA SER A 91 -15.96 22.68 -9.27
C SER A 91 -15.26 22.91 -7.94
N ARG A 92 -15.10 21.84 -7.15
CA ARG A 92 -14.39 21.90 -5.87
C ARG A 92 -13.41 20.75 -5.74
N MET A 93 -12.28 21.04 -5.12
CA MET A 93 -11.25 20.06 -4.83
C MET A 93 -11.37 19.62 -3.38
N ILE A 94 -11.57 18.32 -3.17
CA ILE A 94 -11.62 17.69 -1.86
C ILE A 94 -10.42 16.75 -1.71
N LYS A 95 -9.98 16.54 -0.48
CA LYS A 95 -8.95 15.56 -0.14
C LYS A 95 -9.59 14.20 0.11
#